data_AF-A0A7S2UPI0-F1
#
_entry.id   AF-A0A7S2UPI0-F1
#
_cell.length_a   1.000
_cell.length_b   1.000
_cell.length_c   1.000
_cell.angle_alpha   90.00
_cell.angle_beta   90.00
_cell.angle_gamma   90.00
#
_symmetry.space_group_name_H-M   'P 1'
#
loop_
_entity.id
_entity.type
_entity.pdbx_description
1 polymer ?
#
loop_
_entity_poly.entity_id
_entity_poly.type
_entity_poly.pdbx_seq_one_letter_code
_entity_poly.pdbx_strand_id
1 'polypeptide(L)'
;MGRALEQAREGRLHILDEMEKALPAYRTELPPTIPRMSSFSIPEDSIGKVIGPGGKQIRAVIEDFQLTNMDVREDGTIQITSMDTKQMEAAEAFVKDLVASSAGGGRGGGG
;
A
#
# COMPACT_ATOMS: atom_id res chain seq x y z
N MET A 1 -21.73 -41.98 12.85
CA MET A 1 -20.93 -40.78 12.50
C MET A 1 -21.36 -40.15 11.17
N GLY A 2 -21.76 -40.90 10.13
CA GLY A 2 -22.19 -40.32 8.85
C GLY A 2 -23.38 -39.35 8.90
N ARG A 3 -24.44 -39.66 9.66
CA ARG A 3 -25.62 -38.77 9.78
C ARG A 3 -25.33 -37.41 10.40
N ALA A 4 -24.41 -37.36 11.36
CA ALA A 4 -24.02 -36.10 12.01
C ALA A 4 -23.18 -35.21 11.07
N LEU A 5 -22.34 -35.82 10.24
CA LEU A 5 -21.58 -35.12 9.19
C LEU A 5 -22.50 -34.63 8.06
N GLU A 6 -23.48 -35.43 7.67
CA GLU A 6 -24.49 -35.05 6.68
C GLU A 6 -25.32 -33.85 7.17
N GLN A 7 -25.85 -33.94 8.40
CA GLN A 7 -26.61 -32.86 9.02
C GLN A 7 -25.77 -31.58 9.21
N ALA A 8 -24.48 -31.72 9.56
CA ALA A 8 -23.56 -30.59 9.65
C ALA A 8 -23.31 -29.95 8.27
N ARG A 9 -23.24 -30.75 7.20
CA ARG A 9 -23.09 -30.26 5.83
C ARG A 9 -24.33 -29.50 5.36
N GLU A 10 -25.51 -30.04 5.59
CA GLU A 10 -26.79 -29.39 5.25
C GLU A 10 -26.97 -28.07 6.01
N GLY A 11 -26.67 -28.06 7.32
CA GLY A 11 -26.71 -26.85 8.13
C GLY A 11 -25.72 -25.78 7.64
N ARG A 12 -24.50 -26.17 7.26
CA ARG A 12 -23.51 -25.25 6.68
C ARG A 12 -23.99 -24.64 5.37
N LEU A 13 -24.57 -25.45 4.48
CA LEU A 13 -25.09 -24.97 3.19
C LEU A 13 -26.24 -23.98 3.42
N HIS A 14 -27.17 -24.30 4.31
CA HIS A 14 -28.26 -23.40 4.66
C HIS A 14 -27.78 -22.03 5.17
N ILE A 15 -26.76 -22.01 6.04
CA ILE A 15 -26.16 -20.76 6.53
C ILE A 15 -25.48 -19.99 5.39
N LEU A 16 -24.76 -20.67 4.51
CA LEU A 16 -24.09 -20.04 3.37
C LEU A 16 -25.09 -19.43 2.38
N ASP A 17 -26.20 -20.12 2.11
CA ASP A 17 -27.27 -19.62 1.24
C ASP A 17 -27.89 -18.32 1.80
N GLU A 18 -28.10 -18.24 3.12
CA GLU A 18 -28.58 -17.01 3.77
C GLU A 18 -27.53 -15.89 3.76
N MET A 19 -26.24 -16.22 3.88
CA MET A 19 -25.16 -15.24 3.73
C MET A 19 -25.08 -14.69 2.30
N GLU A 20 -25.27 -15.53 1.28
CA GLU A 20 -25.24 -15.15 -0.13
C GLU A 20 -26.40 -14.22 -0.52
N LYS A 21 -27.59 -14.42 0.08
CA LYS A 21 -28.72 -13.48 -0.06
C LYS A 21 -28.42 -12.08 0.47
N ALA A 22 -27.65 -11.97 1.56
CA ALA A 22 -27.31 -10.71 2.19
C ALA A 22 -26.14 -9.96 1.50
N LEU A 23 -25.18 -10.71 0.94
CA LEU A 23 -24.01 -10.16 0.26
C LEU A 23 -23.63 -11.03 -0.95
N PRO A 24 -24.25 -10.83 -2.12
CA PRO A 24 -24.11 -11.72 -3.27
C PRO A 24 -22.74 -11.65 -3.96
N ALA A 25 -21.97 -10.58 -3.71
CA ALA A 25 -20.63 -10.42 -4.24
C ALA A 25 -19.78 -9.58 -3.29
N TYR A 26 -18.45 -9.75 -3.39
CA TYR A 26 -17.52 -8.81 -2.80
C TYR A 26 -17.80 -7.40 -3.36
N ARG A 27 -17.66 -6.37 -2.52
CA ARG A 27 -17.79 -4.99 -3.00
C ARG A 27 -16.63 -4.71 -3.96
N THR A 28 -16.96 -4.40 -5.21
CA THR A 28 -15.99 -4.06 -6.26
C THR A 28 -15.24 -2.77 -5.99
N GLU A 29 -15.85 -1.86 -5.23
CA GLU A 29 -15.23 -0.58 -4.87
C GLU A 29 -14.96 -0.55 -3.37
N LEU A 30 -13.71 -0.28 -3.01
CA LEU A 30 -13.35 -0.01 -1.63
C LEU A 30 -14.04 1.29 -1.20
N PRO A 31 -14.78 1.30 -0.07
CA PRO A 31 -15.33 2.52 0.48
C PRO A 31 -14.27 3.63 0.59
N PRO A 32 -14.64 4.90 0.40
CA PRO A 32 -13.73 6.05 0.48
C PRO A 32 -13.11 6.23 1.87
N THR A 33 -13.62 5.52 2.88
CA THR A 33 -13.17 5.53 4.27
C THR A 33 -12.16 4.41 4.58
N ILE A 34 -11.76 3.61 3.59
CA ILE A 34 -10.71 2.61 3.78
C ILE A 34 -9.36 3.23 3.38
N PRO A 35 -8.31 3.08 4.21
CA PRO A 35 -6.99 3.56 3.85
C PRO A 35 -6.53 2.90 2.55
N ARG A 36 -6.17 3.73 1.58
CA ARG A 36 -5.59 3.28 0.33
C ARG A 36 -4.12 2.99 0.56
N MET A 37 -3.69 1.85 0.03
CA MET A 37 -2.29 1.45 0.03
C MET A 37 -1.77 1.55 -1.41
N SER A 38 -0.78 2.40 -1.63
CA SER A 38 -0.03 2.47 -2.89
C SER A 38 1.35 1.90 -2.65
N SER A 39 1.83 1.09 -3.59
CA SER A 39 3.19 0.56 -3.57
C SER A 39 3.89 0.88 -4.88
N PHE A 40 5.10 1.44 -4.79
CA PHE A 40 5.94 1.72 -5.95
C PHE A 40 7.40 1.42 -5.62
N SER A 41 8.20 1.19 -6.66
CA SER A 41 9.63 0.87 -6.51
C SER A 41 10.48 2.09 -6.90
N ILE A 42 11.56 2.30 -6.15
CA ILE A 42 12.58 3.31 -6.39
C ILE A 42 13.97 2.64 -6.46
N PRO A 43 14.98 3.30 -7.07
CA PRO A 43 16.35 2.81 -7.04
C PRO A 43 16.89 2.71 -5.61
N GLU A 44 17.61 1.63 -5.30
CA GLU A 44 18.20 1.37 -3.99
C GLU A 44 19.09 2.52 -3.49
N ASP A 45 19.84 3.14 -4.41
CA ASP A 45 20.72 4.29 -4.13
C ASP A 45 19.99 5.50 -3.54
N SER A 46 18.67 5.60 -3.79
CA SER A 46 17.84 6.71 -3.34
C SER A 46 17.11 6.45 -2.01
N ILE A 47 17.11 5.20 -1.51
CA ILE A 47 16.47 4.82 -0.23
C ILE A 47 17.00 5.68 0.92
N GLY A 48 18.33 5.83 1.00
CA GLY A 48 18.97 6.60 2.07
C GLY A 48 18.57 8.08 2.08
N LYS A 49 18.31 8.68 0.92
CA LYS A 49 17.83 10.06 0.80
C LYS A 49 16.36 10.20 1.21
N VAL A 50 15.52 9.24 0.83
CA VAL A 50 14.09 9.24 1.17
C VAL A 50 13.89 9.10 2.69
N ILE A 51 14.66 8.24 3.34
CA ILE A 51 14.64 8.09 4.81
C ILE A 51 15.25 9.34 5.48
N GLY A 52 16.35 9.83 4.91
CA GLY A 52 17.13 10.95 5.45
C GLY A 52 17.89 10.58 6.73
N PRO A 53 18.78 11.46 7.22
CA PRO A 53 19.60 11.19 8.39
C PRO A 53 18.72 10.98 9.64
N GLY A 54 18.79 9.77 10.22
CA GLY A 54 18.03 9.38 11.40
C GLY A 54 16.51 9.29 11.19
N GLY A 55 16.04 9.11 9.95
CA GLY A 55 14.60 8.98 9.65
C GLY A 55 13.82 10.29 9.73
N LYS A 56 14.51 11.44 9.73
CA LYS A 56 13.84 12.75 9.80
C LYS A 56 13.02 13.05 8.56
N GLN A 57 13.52 12.71 7.38
CA GLN A 57 12.86 13.02 6.12
C GLN A 57 11.57 12.21 5.97
N ILE A 58 11.62 10.90 6.21
CA ILE A 58 10.42 10.05 6.17
C ILE A 58 9.36 10.48 7.19
N ARG A 59 9.77 10.89 8.40
CA ARG A 59 8.84 11.42 9.42
C ARG A 59 8.20 12.74 8.98
N ALA A 60 8.98 13.66 8.41
CA ALA A 60 8.46 14.91 7.88
C ALA A 60 7.44 14.66 6.76
N VAL A 61 7.74 13.76 5.83
CA VAL A 61 6.81 13.39 4.74
C VAL A 61 5.51 12.78 5.30
N ILE A 62 5.60 11.91 6.32
CA ILE A 62 4.40 11.36 6.97
C ILE A 62 3.55 12.46 7.61
N GLU A 63 4.18 13.46 8.24
CA GLU A 63 3.49 14.56 8.91
C GLU A 63 2.90 15.57 7.92
N ASP A 64 3.69 16.01 6.92
CA ASP A 64 3.33 17.01 5.91
C ASP A 64 2.16 16.56 5.04
N PHE A 65 2.15 15.28 4.64
CA PHE A 65 1.09 14.68 3.82
C PHE A 65 0.06 13.91 4.66
N GLN A 66 0.13 13.99 6.00
CA GLN A 66 -0.79 13.31 6.93
C GLN A 66 -0.99 11.81 6.61
N LEU A 67 0.11 11.14 6.25
CA LEU A 67 0.10 9.73 5.92
C LEU A 67 -0.14 8.90 7.20
N THR A 68 -0.83 7.78 7.06
CA THR A 68 -1.02 6.85 8.18
C THR A 68 0.27 6.07 8.43
N ASN A 69 0.92 5.63 7.36
CA ASN A 69 2.19 4.92 7.44
C ASN A 69 2.96 5.04 6.10
N MET A 70 4.29 5.05 6.16
CA MET A 70 5.18 4.86 5.03
C MET A 70 6.25 3.82 5.42
N ASP A 71 6.26 2.70 4.70
CA ASP A 71 7.25 1.64 4.85
C ASP A 71 8.19 1.65 3.65
N VAL A 72 9.48 1.52 3.90
CA VAL A 72 10.52 1.49 2.86
C VAL A 72 11.32 0.22 3.05
N ARG A 73 11.24 -0.67 2.08
CA ARG A 73 11.95 -1.94 2.07
C ARG A 73 13.36 -1.78 1.51
N GLU A 74 14.22 -2.73 1.87
CA GLU A 74 15.62 -2.77 1.42
C GLU A 74 15.76 -2.98 -0.10
N ASP A 75 14.73 -3.53 -0.76
CA ASP A 75 14.65 -3.72 -2.21
C ASP A 75 14.20 -2.45 -2.97
N GLY A 76 14.03 -1.32 -2.27
CA GLY A 76 13.54 -0.07 -2.86
C GLY A 76 12.03 -0.01 -3.04
N THR A 77 11.28 -0.99 -2.53
CA THR A 77 9.81 -0.93 -2.53
C THR A 77 9.33 -0.01 -1.40
N ILE A 78 8.61 1.05 -1.78
CA ILE A 78 7.95 1.96 -0.85
C ILE A 78 6.46 1.62 -0.81
N GLN A 79 5.93 1.44 0.40
CA GLN A 79 4.50 1.24 0.65
C GLN A 79 3.96 2.44 1.44
N ILE A 80 3.04 3.18 0.82
CA ILE A 80 2.37 4.32 1.44
C ILE A 80 0.95 3.91 1.80
N THR A 81 0.55 4.18 3.04
CA THR A 81 -0.81 4.00 3.53
C THR A 81 -1.39 5.33 3.94
N SER A 82 -2.53 5.72 3.36
CA SER A 82 -3.22 6.96 3.72
C SER A 82 -4.74 6.81 3.62
N MET A 83 -5.47 7.57 4.44
CA MET A 83 -6.92 7.68 4.38
C MET A 83 -7.41 8.60 3.24
N ASP A 84 -6.56 9.52 2.78
CA ASP A 84 -6.89 10.47 1.71
C ASP A 84 -6.10 10.14 0.44
N THR A 85 -6.82 9.86 -0.66
CA THR A 85 -6.23 9.57 -1.96
C THR A 85 -5.42 10.73 -2.52
N LYS A 86 -5.83 11.98 -2.27
CA LYS A 86 -5.12 13.16 -2.79
C LYS A 86 -3.78 13.34 -2.10
N GLN A 87 -3.74 13.14 -0.79
CA GLN A 87 -2.50 13.22 -0.03
C GLN A 87 -1.54 12.08 -0.38
N MET A 88 -2.08 10.88 -0.60
CA MET A 88 -1.31 9.74 -1.09
C MET A 88 -0.65 10.06 -2.46
N GLU A 89 -1.42 10.58 -3.41
CA GLU A 89 -0.92 10.96 -4.73
C GLU A 89 0.14 12.08 -4.64
N ALA A 90 -0.07 13.08 -3.78
CA ALA A 90 0.88 14.16 -3.56
C ALA A 90 2.19 13.66 -2.93
N ALA A 91 2.11 12.77 -1.93
CA ALA A 91 3.28 12.14 -1.33
C ALA A 91 4.04 11.27 -2.33
N GLU A 92 3.33 10.48 -3.14
CA GLU A 92 3.92 9.67 -4.19
C GLU A 92 4.65 10.53 -5.22
N ALA A 93 4.05 11.64 -5.66
CA ALA A 93 4.67 12.60 -6.57
C ALA A 93 5.91 13.25 -5.95
N PHE A 94 5.86 13.64 -4.67
CA PHE A 94 6.99 14.21 -3.95
C PHE A 94 8.17 13.24 -3.85
N VAL A 95 7.91 11.98 -3.49
CA VAL A 95 8.96 10.95 -3.41
C VAL A 95 9.56 10.68 -4.80
N LYS A 96 8.74 10.62 -5.85
CA LYS A 96 9.21 10.46 -7.23
C LYS A 96 10.10 11.62 -7.68
N ASP A 97 9.75 12.85 -7.35
CA ASP A 97 10.55 14.04 -7.68
C ASP A 97 11.89 14.05 -6.93
N LEU A 98 11.86 13.66 -5.65
CA LEU A 98 13.06 13.54 -4.82
C LEU A 98 14.05 12.48 -5.36
N VAL A 99 13.51 11.38 -5.90
CA VAL A 99 14.29 10.33 -6.59
C VAL A 99 14.78 10.80 -7.96
N ALA A 100 13.95 11.52 -8.73
CA ALA A 100 14.33 12.03 -10.05
C ALA A 100 15.51 13.03 -9.97
N SER A 101 15.50 13.91 -8.97
CA SER A 101 16.64 14.79 -8.66
C SER A 101 17.90 14.03 -8.25
N SER A 102 17.74 12.83 -7.68
CA SER A 102 18.83 11.96 -7.27
C SER A 102 19.50 11.19 -8.41
N ALA A 103 18.82 11.01 -9.55
CA ALA A 103 19.37 10.30 -10.72
C ALA A 103 20.43 11.12 -11.49
N GLY A 104 20.75 12.34 -11.06
CA GLY A 104 21.69 13.25 -11.73
C GLY A 104 23.19 12.97 -11.55
N GLY A 105 23.61 11.74 -11.23
CA GLY A 105 25.00 11.47 -10.85
C GLY A 105 25.57 10.15 -11.36
N GLY A 106 25.69 9.96 -12.69
CA GLY A 106 26.35 8.77 -13.24
C GLY A 106 26.58 8.75 -14.75
N ARG A 107 27.67 9.40 -15.19
CA ARG A 107 28.48 9.12 -16.40
C ARG A 107 27.90 9.44 -17.79
N GLY A 108 28.38 10.57 -18.32
CA GLY A 108 29.01 10.52 -19.65
C GLY A 108 30.29 9.68 -19.58
N GLY A 109 30.55 8.90 -20.64
CA GLY A 109 31.75 8.07 -20.74
C GLY A 109 31.75 7.14 -21.96
N GLY A 110 32.02 7.71 -23.14
CA GLY A 110 32.83 7.16 -24.24
C GLY A 110 32.47 5.80 -24.86
N GLY A 111 32.16 5.83 -26.16
CA GLY A 111 32.10 4.68 -27.05
C GLY A 111 31.38 5.00 -28.34
#